data_AF-A0AA38GD51-F1
#
_entry.id   AF-A0AA38GD51-F1
#
_cell.length_a   1.000
_cell.length_b   1.000
_cell.length_c   1.000
_cell.angle_alpha   90.00
_cell.angle_beta   90.00
_cell.angle_gamma   90.00
#
_symmetry.space_group_name_H-M   'P 1'
#
loop_
_entity.id
_entity.type
_entity.pdbx_description
1 polymer ?
#
loop_
_entity_poly.entity_id
_entity_poly.type
_entity_poly.pdbx_seq_one_letter_code
_entity_poly.pdbx_strand_id
1 'polypeptide(L)' 'LPLKPVVIEEPFQQWGLDFIGVLNPNSSAGHTHVLTATDYFTKWVEAIPVKQTSTA' A
#
# COMPACT_ATOMS: atom_id res chain seq x y z
N LEU A 1 29.03 2.17 -8.35
CA LEU A 1 29.23 2.90 -7.07
C LEU A 1 28.63 2.06 -5.95
N PRO A 2 29.17 2.07 -4.72
CA PRO A 2 28.57 1.34 -3.61
C PRO A 2 27.19 1.91 -3.27
N LEU A 3 26.24 1.03 -2.93
CA LEU A 3 24.93 1.46 -2.43
C LEU A 3 25.10 2.14 -1.07
N LYS A 4 24.38 3.25 -0.87
CA LYS A 4 24.31 3.95 0.41
C LYS A 4 22.99 3.60 1.10
N PRO A 5 23.01 3.17 2.38
CA PRO A 5 21.78 2.96 3.14
C PRO A 5 20.98 4.25 3.26
N VAL A 6 19.65 4.12 3.21
CA VAL A 6 18.72 5.20 3.58
C VAL A 6 18.39 5.03 5.05
N VAL A 7 18.61 6.07 5.85
CA VAL A 7 18.29 6.10 7.28
C VAL A 7 16.93 6.77 7.46
N ILE A 8 16.05 6.14 8.23
CA ILE A 8 14.70 6.62 8.54
C ILE A 8 14.66 6.80 10.06
N GLU A 9 14.38 8.01 10.53
CA GLU A 9 14.58 8.43 11.92
C GLU A 9 13.27 8.76 12.64
N GLU A 10 12.18 9.01 11.91
CA GLU A 10 10.88 9.34 12.49
C GLU A 10 9.69 8.69 11.74
N PRO A 11 8.53 8.50 12.42
CA PRO A 11 7.31 8.01 11.78
C PRO A 11 6.93 8.87 10.57
N PHE A 12 6.51 8.21 9.49
CA PHE A 12 6.05 8.82 8.23
C PHE A 12 7.10 9.59 7.42
N GLN A 13 8.38 9.55 7.79
CA GLN A 13 9.47 10.10 6.97
C GLN A 13 9.59 9.39 5.62
N GLN A 14 9.33 8.08 5.60
CA GLN A 14 9.22 7.29 4.36
C GLN A 14 8.25 6.13 4.57
N TRP A 15 7.44 5.87 3.54
CA TRP A 15 6.44 4.82 3.55
C TRP A 15 6.41 4.13 2.19
N GLY A 16 6.03 2.86 2.20
CA GLY A 16 5.83 2.06 1.00
C GLY A 16 4.35 1.95 0.66
N LEU A 17 4.05 2.02 -0.63
CA LEU A 17 2.74 1.71 -1.18
C LEU A 17 2.81 0.40 -1.94
N ASP A 18 1.80 -0.45 -1.76
CA ASP A 18 1.63 -1.64 -2.57
C ASP A 18 0.16 -1.90 -2.91
N PHE A 19 -0.09 -2.48 -4.08
CA PHE A 19 -1.40 -2.89 -4.54
C PHE A 19 -1.49 -4.41 -4.53
N ILE A 20 -2.36 -4.93 -3.68
CA ILE A 20 -2.74 -6.33 -3.75
C ILE A 20 -3.66 -6.47 -4.96
N GLY A 21 -3.26 -7.37 -5.87
CA GLY A 21 -3.94 -7.66 -7.13
C GLY A 21 -5.41 -8.07 -6.99
N VAL A 22 -6.05 -8.37 -8.12
CA VAL A 22 -7.50 -8.63 -8.18
C VAL A 22 -7.93 -9.66 -7.13
N LEU A 23 -8.78 -9.23 -6.22
CA LEU A 23 -9.45 -10.06 -5.23
C LEU A 23 -10.39 -11.01 -5.97
N ASN A 24 -10.20 -12.31 -5.79
CA ASN A 24 -11.07 -13.33 -6.35
C ASN A 24 -11.56 -14.26 -5.23
N PRO A 25 -12.86 -14.23 -4.88
CA PRO A 25 -13.91 -13.39 -5.45
C PRO A 25 -13.83 -11.92 -5.01
N ASN A 26 -14.41 -11.02 -5.81
CA ASN A 26 -14.60 -9.62 -5.43
C ASN A 26 -15.44 -9.53 -4.13
N SER A 27 -15.25 -8.45 -3.36
CA SER A 27 -16.11 -8.20 -2.20
C SER A 27 -17.56 -7.91 -2.62
N SER A 28 -18.53 -8.17 -1.73
CA SER A 28 -19.95 -7.85 -1.95
C SER A 28 -20.21 -6.38 -2.25
N ALA A 29 -19.33 -5.48 -1.79
CA ALA A 29 -19.41 -4.04 -2.02
C ALA A 29 -18.70 -3.58 -3.32
N GLY A 30 -18.16 -4.50 -4.12
CA GLY A 30 -17.52 -4.21 -5.41
C GLY A 30 -16.06 -3.77 -5.32
N HIS A 31 -15.40 -3.91 -4.16
CA HIS A 31 -13.95 -3.75 -4.06
C HIS A 31 -13.25 -4.93 -4.73
N THR A 32 -12.26 -4.61 -5.56
CA THR A 32 -11.55 -5.56 -6.40
C THR A 32 -10.06 -5.63 -6.05
N HIS A 33 -9.52 -4.68 -5.28
CA HIS A 33 -8.12 -4.66 -4.87
C HIS A 33 -8.00 -4.10 -3.44
N VAL A 34 -6.79 -4.17 -2.88
CA VAL A 34 -6.44 -3.50 -1.62
C VAL A 34 -5.20 -2.64 -1.85
N LEU A 35 -5.26 -1.37 -1.47
CA LEU A 35 -4.09 -0.51 -1.38
C LEU A 35 -3.54 -0.60 0.05
N THR A 36 -2.25 -0.86 0.17
CA THR A 36 -1.56 -0.90 1.46
C THR A 36 -0.53 0.21 1.56
N ALA A 37 -0.45 0.84 2.73
CA ALA A 37 0.56 1.82 3.08
C ALA A 37 1.33 1.30 4.29
N THR A 38 2.65 1.21 4.19
CA THR A 38 3.52 0.75 5.29
C THR A 38 4.48 1.86 5.67
N ASP A 39 4.39 2.37 6.88
CA ASP A 39 5.40 3.27 7.43
C ASP A 39 6.69 2.49 7.69
N TYR A 40 7.81 2.93 7.11
CA TYR A 40 9.04 2.16 7.19
C TYR A 40 9.75 2.30 8.52
N PHE A 41 9.48 3.35 9.30
CA PHE A 41 10.03 3.53 10.64
C PHE A 41 9.34 2.62 11.66
N THR A 42 8.03 2.82 11.85
CA THR A 42 7.23 2.08 12.85
C THR A 42 6.82 0.68 12.41
N LYS A 43 6.92 0.38 11.11
CA LYS A 43 6.32 -0.81 10.47
C LYS A 43 4.80 -0.88 10.61
N TRP A 44 4.15 0.23 10.94
CA TRP A 44 2.71 0.34 10.96
C TRP A 44 2.14 0.24 9.54
N VAL A 45 1.02 -0.46 9.40
CA VAL A 45 0.38 -0.74 8.10
C VAL A 45 -1.07 -0.29 8.12
N GLU A 46 -1.48 0.41 7.06
CA GLU A 46 -2.88 0.67 6.72
C GLU A 46 -3.25 -0.08 5.44
N ALA A 47 -4.45 -0.66 5.41
CA ALA A 47 -4.96 -1.35 4.24
C ALA A 47 -6.38 -0.84 3.93
N ILE A 48 -6.57 -0.29 2.73
CA ILE A 48 -7.85 0.24 2.29
C ILE A 48 -8.39 -0.55 1.08
N PRO A 49 -9.64 -1.02 1.12
CA PRO A 49 -10.23 -1.71 -0.02
C PRO A 49 -10.57 -0.68 -1.11
N VAL A 50 -10.23 -0.98 -2.37
CA VAL A 50 -10.49 -0.09 -3.50
C VAL A 50 -11.40 -0.75 -4.53
N LYS A 51 -12.35 0.03 -5.06
CA LYS A 51 -13.20 -0.38 -6.17
C LYS A 51 -12.50 -0.08 -7.48
N GLN A 52 -12.70 -0.94 -8.47
CA GLN A 52 -12.29 -0.61 -9.83
C GLN A 52 -13.14 0.57 -10.31
N THR A 53 -12.55 1.75 -10.46
CA THR A 53 -13.23 2.84 -11.16
C THR A 53 -13.15 2.52 -12.64
N SER A 54 -14.29 2.27 -13.28
CA SER A 54 -14.35 2.29 -14.74
C SER A 54 -13.96 3.70 -15.18
N THR A 55 -12.73 3.86 -15.67
CA THR A 55 -12.38 5.02 -16.49
C THR A 55 -13.26 4.99 -17.72
N ALA A 56 -13.94 6.10 -17.99
CA ALA A 56 -14.69 6.33 -19.22
C ALA A 56 -13.78 6.26 -20.45
#